data_AF-A0A7J7E5U2-F1
#
_entry.id   AF-A0A7J7E5U2-F1
#
_cell.length_a   1.000
_cell.length_b   1.000
_cell.length_c   1.000
_cell.angle_alpha   90.00
_cell.angle_beta   90.00
_cell.angle_gamma   90.00
#
_symmetry.space_group_name_H-M   'P 1'
#
loop_
_entity.id
_entity.type
_entity.pdbx_description
1 polymer ?
#
loop_
_entity_poly.entity_id
_entity_poly.type
_entity_poly.pdbx_seq_one_letter_code
_entity_poly.pdbx_strand_id
1 'polypeptide(L)'
;MKIKSPKDDLLPDLNPVEQFFQGNFPGSVQRERHYNMLQFQVSSSSLARIFRLLLSHKESLLIEEYSVTQTTLDQASRLRGTTCRAELCRLG
;
A
#
# COMPACT_ATOMS: atom_id res chain seq x y z
N MET A 1 5.38 0.09 -1.23
CA MET A 1 4.88 0.43 -2.59
C MET A 1 5.79 1.52 -3.12
N LYS A 2 6.23 1.45 -4.39
CA LYS A 2 7.08 2.42 -5.07
C LYS A 2 6.29 3.22 -6.09
N ILE A 3 6.45 4.54 -6.05
CA ILE A 3 5.78 5.49 -6.93
C ILE A 3 6.76 6.00 -7.99
N LYS A 4 6.28 6.10 -9.23
CA LYS A 4 7.09 6.57 -10.36
C LYS A 4 7.36 8.06 -10.21
N SER A 5 8.62 8.46 -10.33
CA SER A 5 8.99 9.87 -10.40
C SER A 5 8.66 10.46 -11.77
N PRO A 6 8.10 11.69 -11.84
CA PRO A 6 7.84 12.36 -13.10
C PRO A 6 9.11 12.77 -13.85
N LYS A 7 10.25 12.89 -13.15
CA LYS A 7 11.59 13.18 -13.66
C LYS A 7 12.63 12.56 -12.72
N ASP A 8 13.77 12.12 -13.26
CA ASP A 8 14.81 11.35 -12.55
C ASP A 8 15.38 12.09 -11.32
N ASP A 9 15.41 13.43 -11.36
CA ASP A 9 15.91 14.31 -10.28
C ASP A 9 14.82 14.88 -9.35
N LEU A 10 13.55 14.51 -9.52
CA LEU A 10 12.44 15.07 -8.73
C LEU A 10 11.78 13.99 -7.86
N LEU A 11 11.45 14.38 -6.63
CA LEU A 11 10.68 13.53 -5.72
C LEU A 11 9.28 13.29 -6.32
N PRO A 12 8.79 12.04 -6.33
CA PRO A 12 7.43 11.76 -6.78
C PRO A 12 6.41 12.37 -5.81
N ASP A 13 5.27 12.80 -6.34
CA ASP A 13 4.18 13.24 -5.49
C ASP A 13 3.50 12.03 -4.85
N LEU A 14 3.59 11.95 -3.52
CA LEU A 14 3.07 10.85 -2.72
C LEU A 14 1.66 11.12 -2.20
N ASN A 15 1.16 12.37 -2.27
CA ASN A 15 -0.18 12.73 -1.82
C ASN A 15 -1.31 11.93 -2.47
N PRO A 16 -1.32 11.68 -3.81
CA PRO A 16 -2.45 10.96 -4.42
C PRO A 16 -2.60 9.55 -3.85
N VAL A 17 -1.48 8.92 -3.49
CA VAL A 17 -1.47 7.59 -2.87
C VAL A 17 -1.94 7.68 -1.42
N GLU A 18 -1.46 8.65 -0.65
CA GLU A 18 -1.92 8.89 0.73
C GLU A 18 -3.44 9.13 0.77
N GLN A 19 -3.97 9.98 -0.13
CA GLN A 19 -5.41 10.24 -0.23
C GLN A 19 -6.21 9.01 -0.68
N PHE A 20 -5.68 8.24 -1.64
CA PHE A 20 -6.30 6.98 -2.06
C PHE A 20 -6.46 6.00 -0.89
N PHE A 21 -5.42 5.85 -0.07
CA PHE A 21 -5.47 4.95 1.09
C PHE A 21 -6.44 5.47 2.15
N GLN A 22 -6.44 6.77 2.47
CA GLN A 22 -7.40 7.34 3.41
C GLN A 22 -8.85 7.19 2.95
N GLY A 23 -9.13 7.35 1.65
CA GLY A 23 -10.49 7.23 1.11
C GLY A 23 -11.00 5.80 0.97
N ASN A 24 -10.14 4.87 0.54
CA ASN A 24 -10.54 3.47 0.29
C ASN A 24 -10.39 2.56 1.51
N PHE A 25 -9.48 2.91 2.42
CA PHE A 25 -9.11 2.12 3.58
C PHE A 25 -9.13 3.00 4.83
N PRO A 26 -10.32 3.46 5.28
CA PRO A 26 -10.42 4.27 6.48
C PRO A 26 -9.85 3.51 7.68
N GLY A 27 -8.97 4.18 8.44
CA GLY A 27 -8.21 3.57 9.52
C GLY A 27 -6.89 2.92 9.08
N SER A 28 -6.48 3.04 7.81
CA SER A 28 -5.14 2.66 7.40
C SER A 28 -4.09 3.56 8.05
N VAL A 29 -3.01 2.96 8.56
CA VAL A 29 -1.91 3.67 9.22
C VAL A 29 -0.70 3.67 8.31
N GLN A 30 -0.19 4.84 7.95
CA GLN A 30 1.11 4.94 7.28
C GLN A 30 2.22 4.58 8.26
N ARG A 31 3.05 3.61 7.89
CA ARG A 31 4.17 3.10 8.69
C ARG A 31 5.49 3.67 8.24
N GLU A 32 5.67 3.83 6.93
CA GLU A 32 6.92 4.28 6.35
C GLU A 32 6.65 5.20 5.16
N ARG A 33 7.49 6.24 5.05
CA ARG A 33 7.55 7.17 3.93
C ARG A 33 9.00 7.47 3.63
N HIS A 34 9.51 6.94 2.52
CA HIS A 34 10.91 7.06 2.16
C HIS A 34 11.07 7.32 0.66
N TYR A 35 11.48 8.52 0.28
CA TYR A 35 11.75 8.94 -1.11
C TYR A 35 10.55 8.72 -2.05
N ASN A 36 10.44 7.55 -2.67
CA ASN A 36 9.34 7.13 -3.53
C ASN A 36 8.55 5.94 -2.98
N MET A 37 8.87 5.50 -1.77
CA MET A 37 8.29 4.36 -1.11
C MET A 37 7.32 4.77 -0.01
N LEU A 38 6.15 4.13 -0.02
CA LEU A 38 5.13 4.23 1.01
C LEU A 38 4.78 2.85 1.54
N GLN A 39 4.59 2.76 2.86
CA GLN A 39 4.06 1.59 3.52
C GLN A 39 2.84 1.96 4.34
N PHE A 40 1.74 1.26 4.10
CA PHE A 40 0.52 1.36 4.88
C PHE A 40 0.26 0.06 5.62
N GLN A 41 -0.50 0.16 6.70
CA GLN A 41 -1.10 -0.95 7.42
C GLN A 41 -2.61 -0.75 7.38
N VAL A 42 -3.32 -1.66 6.71
CA VAL A 42 -4.79 -1.58 6.57
C VAL A 42 -5.43 -2.69 7.40
N SER A 43 -6.32 -2.31 8.32
CA SER A 43 -7.11 -3.22 9.16
C SER A 43 -8.40 -3.69 8.45
N SER A 44 -8.75 -4.96 8.59
CA SER A 44 -10.08 -5.52 8.23
C SER A 44 -10.48 -5.49 6.75
N SER A 45 -9.52 -5.36 5.83
CA SER A 45 -9.79 -5.46 4.39
C SER A 45 -9.39 -6.83 3.84
N SER A 46 -10.21 -7.41 2.96
CA SER A 46 -9.86 -8.66 2.28
C SER A 46 -8.71 -8.41 1.30
N LEU A 47 -7.71 -9.31 1.30
CA LEU A 47 -6.56 -9.21 0.39
C LEU A 47 -7.02 -9.03 -1.06
N ALA A 48 -8.02 -9.81 -1.50
CA ALA A 48 -8.59 -9.72 -2.84
C ALA A 48 -9.14 -8.31 -3.17
N ARG A 49 -9.81 -7.65 -2.21
CA ARG A 49 -10.32 -6.28 -2.40
C ARG A 49 -9.19 -5.29 -2.54
N ILE A 50 -8.15 -5.42 -1.72
CA ILE A 50 -6.96 -4.54 -1.75
C ILE A 50 -6.26 -4.69 -3.09
N PHE A 51 -5.98 -5.93 -3.52
CA PHE A 51 -5.36 -6.21 -4.81
C PHE A 51 -6.16 -5.62 -5.98
N ARG A 52 -7.48 -5.81 -6.00
CA ARG A 52 -8.33 -5.25 -7.07
C ARG A 52 -8.29 -3.73 -7.11
N LEU A 53 -8.39 -3.07 -5.95
CA LEU A 53 -8.36 -1.61 -5.87
C LEU A 53 -7.02 -1.04 -6.32
N LEU A 54 -5.91 -1.66 -5.90
CA LEU A 54 -4.55 -1.28 -6.32
C LEU A 54 -4.35 -1.45 -7.82
N LEU A 55 -4.82 -2.58 -8.40
CA LEU A 55 -4.73 -2.83 -9.83
C LEU A 55 -5.52 -1.80 -10.65
N SER A 56 -6.76 -1.50 -10.23
CA SER A 56 -7.61 -0.53 -10.94
C SER A 56 -7.09 0.90 -10.91
N HIS A 57 -6.30 1.28 -9.89
CA HIS A 57 -5.79 2.64 -9.73
C HIS A 57 -4.27 2.75 -9.97
N LYS A 58 -3.60 1.66 -10.36
CA LYS A 58 -2.14 1.60 -10.54
C LYS A 58 -1.61 2.72 -11.42
N GLU A 59 -2.20 2.89 -12.60
CA GLU A 59 -1.78 3.89 -13.59
C GLU A 59 -2.05 5.31 -13.10
N SER A 60 -3.22 5.54 -12.49
CA SER A 60 -3.61 6.86 -11.96
C SER A 60 -2.75 7.31 -10.79
N LEU A 61 -2.26 6.36 -9.97
CA LEU A 61 -1.41 6.60 -8.82
C LEU A 61 0.08 6.49 -9.16
N LEU A 62 0.43 6.25 -10.43
CA LEU A 62 1.79 6.09 -10.90
C LEU A 62 2.56 5.03 -10.10
N ILE A 63 1.89 3.95 -9.70
CA ILE A 63 2.50 2.89 -8.92
C ILE A 63 3.36 2.03 -9.85
N GLU A 64 4.68 2.12 -9.70
CA GLU A 64 5.59 1.18 -10.38
C GLU A 64 5.49 -0.20 -9.73
N GLU A 65 5.40 -0.23 -8.40
CA GLU A 65 5.63 -1.43 -7.62
C GLU A 65 4.78 -1.49 -6.33
N TYR A 66 4.05 -2.58 -6.06
CA TYR A 66 3.34 -2.81 -4.78
C TYR A 66 3.29 -4.30 -4.37
N SER A 67 3.39 -4.68 -3.09
CA SER A 67 2.84 -5.99 -2.62
C SER A 67 1.59 -5.75 -1.84
N VAL A 68 0.95 -6.84 -1.48
CA VAL A 68 0.20 -6.92 -0.25
C VAL A 68 0.64 -8.18 0.48
N THR A 69 1.15 -8.07 1.71
CA THR A 69 1.40 -9.21 2.59
C THR A 69 0.38 -9.21 3.71
N GLN A 70 -0.08 -10.40 4.08
CA GLN A 70 -0.93 -10.60 5.24
C GLN A 70 -0.05 -11.12 6.37
N THR A 71 -0.01 -10.38 7.47
CA THR A 71 0.54 -10.89 8.73
C THR A 71 -0.62 -11.33 9.62
N THR A 72 -0.81 -12.65 9.74
CA THR A 72 -1.54 -13.22 10.87
C THR A 72 -0.54 -13.39 12.00
N LEU A 73 -0.65 -12.57 13.05
CA LEU A 73 0.09 -12.80 14.29
C LEU A 73 -0.24 -14.21 14.79
N ASP A 74 0.75 -15.09 14.92
CA ASP A 74 0.64 -16.38 15.64
C ASP A 74 0.52 -16.15 17.16
N GLN A 75 -0.48 -15.36 17.53
CA GLN A 75 -1.04 -15.07 18.85
C GLN A 75 -2.36 -14.29 18.61
N ALA A 76 -3.14 -14.71 17.61
CA ALA A 76 -4.40 -14.09 17.19
C ALA A 76 -5.56 -14.35 18.19
N SER A 77 -5.28 -14.39 19.49
CA SER A 77 -6.31 -14.27 20.50
C SER A 77 -6.31 -12.81 20.98
N ARG A 78 -7.40 -12.09 20.67
CA ARG A 78 -7.69 -10.69 21.06
C ARG A 78 -7.07 -9.59 20.19
N LEU A 79 -7.43 -9.53 18.90
CA LEU A 79 -7.90 -8.33 18.17
C LEU A 79 -7.90 -8.62 16.66
N ARG A 80 -9.07 -8.53 16.03
CA ARG A 80 -9.26 -8.80 14.60
C ARG A 80 -8.71 -7.63 13.77
N GLY A 81 -7.58 -7.83 13.11
CA GLY A 81 -7.10 -6.89 12.10
C GLY A 81 -6.09 -7.57 11.18
N THR A 82 -6.47 -7.84 9.94
CA THR A 82 -5.50 -8.07 8.87
C THR A 82 -4.56 -6.87 8.82
N THR A 83 -3.26 -7.05 8.71
CA THR A 83 -2.31 -5.97 8.47
C THR A 83 -1.74 -6.18 7.08
N CYS A 84 -1.98 -5.23 6.19
CA CYS A 84 -1.59 -5.33 4.79
C CYS A 84 -0.32 -4.53 4.55
N ARG A 85 0.84 -5.17 4.47
CA ARG A 85 2.14 -4.50 4.16
C ARG A 85 2.35 -4.50 2.64
N ALA A 86 2.72 -3.37 2.05
CA ALA A 86 2.89 -3.27 0.59
C ALA A 86 4.34 -3.21 0.09
N GLU A 87 4.81 -4.23 -0.63
CA GLU A 87 6.21 -4.54 -1.05
C GLU A 87 6.35 -5.50 -2.29
N LEU A 88 6.26 -5.09 -3.57
CA LEU A 88 6.29 -6.07 -4.70
C LEU A 88 7.67 -6.76 -4.70
N CYS A 89 7.72 -8.08 -4.62
CA CYS A 89 8.85 -8.80 -5.19
C CYS A 89 8.47 -9.16 -6.62
N ARG A 90 9.30 -8.71 -7.59
CA ARG A 90 9.32 -9.29 -8.94
C ARG A 90 9.35 -10.81 -8.81
N LEU A 91 8.27 -11.49 -9.19
CA LEU A 91 8.40 -12.84 -9.71
C LEU A 91 8.84 -12.65 -11.16
N GLY A 92 10.11 -12.96 -11.40
CA GLY A 92 10.65 -13.12 -12.76
C GLY A 92 10.00 -14.26 -13.51
#